data_AF-A0A0M2PEV1-F1
#
_entry.id   AF-A0A0M2PEV1-F1
#
_cell.length_a   1.000
_cell.length_b   1.000
_cell.length_c   1.000
_cell.angle_alpha   90.00
_cell.angle_beta   90.00
_cell.angle_gamma   90.00
#
_symmetry.space_group_name_H-M   'P 1'
#
loop_
_entity.id
_entity.type
_entity.pdbx_description
1 polymer ?
#
loop_
_entity_poly.entity_id
_entity_poly.type
_entity_poly.pdbx_seq_one_letter_code
_entity_poly.pdbx_strand_id
1 'polypeptide(L)'
;MLKNTITLVKIVSLILLLAGCTSLNTDESPSKNYEENQTLQEQENQTLQEQNKVKINQGDIPTLEKKLIPPKFIIKKFTATYDKSKKEIIYQINYKIDLEIYNILTKGKQEMYFSLEYPESVQKYYNNYYSELIEPQRPKNLKMGYQISFKQKPIRELNNEEIQNITNNLEKYNLHIADKDKDVISIYDDIIGFMDYEPGISKSEHIDETKK
;
A
#
# COMPACT_ATOMS: atom_id res chain seq x y z
N MET A 1 -42.88 -30.81 26.17
CA MET A 1 -42.88 -32.28 25.94
C MET A 1 -42.84 -32.47 24.43
N LEU A 2 -41.88 -33.07 23.71
CA LEU A 2 -40.78 -34.04 23.85
C LEU A 2 -39.56 -33.44 23.09
N LYS A 3 -38.34 -33.31 23.62
CA LYS A 3 -37.20 -34.28 23.73
C LYS A 3 -36.72 -34.98 22.44
N ASN A 4 -35.44 -34.71 22.13
CA ASN A 4 -34.39 -35.55 21.51
C ASN A 4 -34.53 -35.90 20.02
N THR A 5 -33.46 -35.98 19.21
CA THR A 5 -32.16 -36.63 19.45
C THR A 5 -31.00 -36.00 18.64
N ILE A 6 -29.85 -35.86 19.31
CA ILE A 6 -28.52 -35.68 18.70
C ILE A 6 -27.99 -37.06 18.32
N THR A 7 -27.56 -37.24 17.07
CA THR A 7 -26.94 -38.49 16.60
C THR A 7 -25.45 -38.25 16.35
N LEU A 8 -24.62 -38.68 17.29
CA LEU A 8 -23.17 -38.84 17.14
C LEU A 8 -22.91 -40.17 16.44
N VAL A 9 -22.29 -40.15 15.26
CA VAL A 9 -21.69 -41.34 14.63
C VAL A 9 -20.20 -41.10 14.50
N LYS A 10 -19.43 -41.75 15.38
CA LYS A 10 -17.99 -41.96 15.23
C LYS A 10 -17.81 -43.21 14.37
N ILE A 11 -17.08 -43.10 13.26
CA ILE A 11 -16.43 -44.26 12.63
C ILE A 11 -14.98 -43.89 12.39
N VAL A 12 -14.12 -44.56 13.15
CA VAL A 12 -12.68 -44.69 12.94
C VAL A 12 -12.50 -45.80 11.90
N SER A 13 -11.74 -45.57 10.84
CA SER A 13 -11.00 -46.66 10.19
C SER A 13 -9.73 -46.16 9.53
N LEU A 14 -8.64 -46.62 10.13
CA LEU A 14 -7.25 -46.65 9.70
C LEU A 14 -7.08 -47.57 8.48
N ILE A 15 -6.13 -47.26 7.57
CA ILE A 15 -5.15 -48.20 6.96
C ILE A 15 -4.15 -47.39 6.10
N LEU A 16 -2.86 -47.55 6.43
CA LEU A 16 -1.68 -47.12 5.67
C LEU A 16 -1.58 -47.90 4.35
N LEU A 17 -1.05 -47.25 3.29
CA LEU A 17 -0.09 -47.88 2.39
C LEU A 17 0.96 -46.85 1.92
N LEU A 18 2.17 -46.99 2.47
CA LEU A 18 3.42 -46.49 1.90
C LEU A 18 3.83 -47.45 0.77
N ALA A 19 4.10 -46.91 -0.41
CA ALA A 19 4.91 -47.57 -1.43
C ALA A 19 5.76 -46.50 -2.11
N GLY A 20 7.08 -46.57 -1.91
CA GLY A 20 8.05 -45.80 -2.65
C GLY A 20 8.40 -46.45 -3.99
N CYS A 21 9.04 -45.68 -4.86
CA CYS A 21 9.99 -46.20 -5.84
C CYS A 21 11.04 -45.12 -6.12
N THR A 22 12.28 -45.52 -5.90
CA THR A 22 13.54 -44.85 -6.20
C THR A 22 13.89 -44.95 -7.68
N SER A 23 14.58 -43.95 -8.22
CA SER A 23 15.62 -44.19 -9.23
C SER A 23 16.71 -43.12 -9.13
N LEU A 24 17.80 -43.52 -8.49
CA LEU A 24 19.14 -42.96 -8.64
C LEU A 24 19.65 -43.29 -10.06
N ASN A 25 20.33 -42.32 -10.69
CA ASN A 25 21.39 -42.59 -11.65
C ASN A 25 22.48 -41.53 -11.44
N THR A 26 23.63 -41.98 -10.93
CA THR A 26 24.93 -41.30 -11.02
C THR A 26 25.65 -41.89 -12.23
N ASP A 27 26.31 -41.08 -13.05
CA ASP A 27 27.78 -41.02 -13.27
C ASP A 27 27.90 -40.77 -14.80
N GLU A 28 28.84 -40.07 -15.42
CA GLU A 28 30.20 -39.63 -15.10
C GLU A 28 30.57 -38.58 -16.18
N SER A 29 31.50 -37.67 -15.86
CA SER A 29 32.15 -36.74 -16.81
C SER A 29 33.38 -37.41 -17.45
N PRO A 30 33.90 -36.96 -18.62
CA PRO A 30 35.07 -36.07 -18.54
C PRO A 30 35.23 -35.02 -19.67
N SER A 31 35.54 -33.80 -19.22
CA SER A 31 36.53 -32.81 -19.71
C SER A 31 36.86 -32.62 -21.20
N LYS A 32 36.77 -31.34 -21.66
CA LYS A 32 37.82 -30.61 -22.41
C LYS A 32 37.59 -29.09 -22.40
N ASN A 33 38.68 -28.34 -22.16
CA ASN A 33 38.82 -26.87 -22.17
C ASN A 33 38.77 -26.28 -23.58
N TYR A 34 38.29 -25.04 -23.73
CA TYR A 34 39.01 -23.82 -24.20
C TYR A 34 38.00 -22.64 -24.38
N GLU A 35 38.32 -21.50 -23.73
CA GLU A 35 38.20 -20.07 -24.15
C GLU A 35 37.02 -19.61 -25.03
N GLU A 36 36.36 -18.44 -24.91
CA GLU A 36 36.47 -17.19 -24.15
C GLU A 36 35.19 -16.38 -24.51
N ASN A 37 34.78 -15.43 -23.65
CA ASN A 37 33.89 -14.29 -23.93
C ASN A 37 32.41 -14.52 -24.27
N GLN A 38 31.54 -14.36 -23.25
CA GLN A 38 30.45 -13.35 -23.21
C GLN A 38 29.56 -13.57 -21.97
N THR A 39 29.98 -12.99 -20.84
CA THR A 39 29.12 -12.78 -19.67
C THR A 39 28.86 -11.29 -19.54
N LEU A 40 27.58 -10.91 -19.55
CA LEU A 40 26.93 -9.77 -18.86
C LEU A 40 25.72 -9.29 -19.67
N GLN A 41 24.64 -10.08 -19.73
CA GLN A 41 23.30 -9.51 -19.94
C GLN A 41 22.11 -10.41 -19.59
N GLU A 42 22.32 -11.65 -19.11
CA GLU A 42 21.22 -12.61 -18.96
C GLU A 42 21.04 -13.17 -17.53
N GLN A 43 21.58 -12.49 -16.51
CA GLN A 43 21.40 -12.86 -15.10
C GLN A 43 20.50 -11.94 -14.28
N GLU A 44 19.92 -10.87 -14.87
CA GLU A 44 19.01 -9.98 -14.12
C GLU A 44 17.53 -10.37 -14.28
N ASN A 45 17.18 -11.17 -15.30
CA ASN A 45 15.78 -11.55 -15.57
C ASN A 45 15.32 -12.85 -14.90
N GLN A 46 16.23 -13.67 -14.35
CA GLN A 46 15.84 -14.92 -13.68
C GLN A 46 15.54 -14.73 -12.18
N THR A 47 16.11 -13.71 -11.53
CA THR A 47 15.84 -13.42 -10.12
C THR A 47 14.47 -12.76 -9.87
N LEU A 48 13.89 -12.13 -10.90
CA LEU A 48 12.56 -11.49 -10.82
C LEU A 48 11.39 -12.45 -11.08
N GLN A 49 11.63 -13.62 -11.69
CA GLN A 49 10.55 -14.57 -12.00
C GLN A 49 10.28 -15.58 -10.88
N GLU A 50 11.25 -15.90 -10.03
CA GLU A 50 11.04 -16.83 -8.91
C GLU A 50 10.46 -16.20 -7.64
N GLN A 51 10.53 -14.87 -7.48
CA GLN A 51 9.85 -14.17 -6.37
C GLN A 51 8.34 -13.98 -6.58
N ASN A 52 7.81 -14.36 -7.75
CA ASN A 52 6.40 -14.13 -8.11
C ASN A 52 5.43 -15.25 -7.73
N LYS A 53 5.86 -16.26 -6.97
CA LYS A 53 4.94 -17.23 -6.34
C LYS A 53 4.59 -16.78 -4.92
N VAL A 54 3.77 -15.74 -4.80
CA VAL A 54 2.90 -15.62 -3.63
C VAL A 54 1.94 -16.81 -3.71
N LYS A 55 2.17 -17.84 -2.88
CA LYS A 55 1.18 -18.91 -2.65
C LYS A 55 -0.05 -18.26 -2.02
N ILE A 56 -1.04 -17.91 -2.84
CA ILE A 56 -2.37 -17.60 -2.35
C ILE A 56 -2.97 -18.94 -1.95
N ASN A 57 -2.95 -19.25 -0.66
CA ASN A 57 -3.67 -20.40 -0.14
C ASN A 57 -5.17 -20.17 -0.42
N GLN A 58 -5.83 -21.15 -1.06
CA GLN A 58 -7.27 -21.14 -1.29
C GLN A 58 -7.98 -21.20 0.07
N GLY A 59 -8.28 -20.03 0.62
CA GLY A 59 -8.97 -19.87 1.91
C GLY A 59 -9.02 -18.41 2.36
N ASP A 60 -7.91 -17.68 2.21
CA ASP A 60 -7.80 -16.30 2.68
C ASP A 60 -7.68 -15.33 1.52
N ILE A 61 -8.69 -14.47 1.33
CA ILE A 61 -8.61 -13.34 0.40
C ILE A 61 -7.60 -12.35 1.00
N PRO A 62 -6.48 -12.02 0.32
CA PRO A 62 -5.51 -11.06 0.84
C PRO A 62 -6.17 -9.71 1.08
N THR A 63 -6.00 -9.15 2.28
CA THR A 63 -6.60 -7.88 2.70
C THR A 63 -5.55 -6.76 2.81
N LEU A 64 -6.00 -5.50 2.96
CA LEU A 64 -5.15 -4.30 3.01
C LEU A 64 -4.76 -3.89 4.44
N GLU A 65 -5.42 -4.41 5.47
CA GLU A 65 -5.21 -3.95 6.84
C GLU A 65 -3.75 -4.19 7.27
N LYS A 66 -3.20 -3.21 7.99
CA LYS A 66 -1.80 -3.20 8.48
C LYS A 66 -0.73 -3.24 7.38
N LYS A 67 -1.09 -3.14 6.10
CA LYS A 67 -0.14 -3.09 4.97
C LYS A 67 0.05 -1.69 4.42
N LEU A 68 -0.90 -0.79 4.67
CA LEU A 68 -0.87 0.62 4.27
C LEU A 68 0.00 1.45 5.22
N ILE A 69 1.24 1.03 5.40
CA ILE A 69 2.30 1.68 6.18
C ILE A 69 3.65 1.52 5.45
N PRO A 70 4.65 2.38 5.71
CA PRO A 70 5.98 2.19 5.16
C PRO A 70 6.60 0.84 5.57
N PRO A 71 7.43 0.19 4.72
CA PRO A 71 7.83 0.60 3.37
C PRO A 71 6.80 0.29 2.26
N LYS A 72 5.71 -0.40 2.58
CA LYS A 72 4.79 -0.94 1.57
C LYS A 72 3.91 0.12 0.94
N PHE A 73 3.52 1.12 1.72
CA PHE A 73 2.85 2.33 1.24
C PHE A 73 3.66 3.55 1.67
N ILE A 74 4.05 4.38 0.71
CA ILE A 74 4.89 5.56 0.96
C ILE A 74 4.25 6.78 0.32
N ILE A 75 3.97 7.79 1.14
CA ILE A 75 3.60 9.12 0.64
C ILE A 75 4.87 9.82 0.18
N LYS A 76 4.86 10.35 -1.04
CA LYS A 76 6.02 11.01 -1.66
C LYS A 76 5.89 12.53 -1.75
N LYS A 77 4.66 13.04 -1.86
CA LYS A 77 4.41 14.47 -1.94
C LYS A 77 2.97 14.77 -1.56
N PHE A 78 2.77 15.84 -0.80
CA PHE A 78 1.48 16.45 -0.55
C PHE A 78 1.55 17.94 -0.92
N THR A 79 0.58 18.41 -1.71
CA THR A 79 0.50 19.81 -2.15
C THR A 79 -0.94 20.27 -2.22
N ALA A 80 -1.17 21.57 -2.04
CA ALA A 80 -2.44 22.21 -2.32
C ALA A 80 -2.25 23.39 -3.28
N THR A 81 -3.20 23.58 -4.19
CA THR A 81 -3.23 24.70 -5.15
C THR A 81 -4.64 25.24 -5.29
N TYR A 82 -4.80 26.47 -5.78
CA TYR A 82 -6.11 27.06 -6.03
C TYR A 82 -6.40 27.18 -7.53
N ASP A 83 -7.47 26.54 -8.00
CA ASP A 83 -7.98 26.70 -9.36
C ASP A 83 -8.94 27.90 -9.40
N LYS A 84 -8.43 29.04 -9.89
CA LYS A 84 -9.21 30.28 -10.03
C LYS A 84 -10.42 30.15 -10.94
N SER A 85 -10.37 29.27 -11.95
CA SER A 85 -11.46 29.12 -12.92
C SER A 85 -12.68 28.44 -12.31
N LYS A 86 -12.44 27.49 -11.40
CA LYS A 86 -13.49 26.72 -10.71
C LYS A 86 -13.76 27.23 -9.29
N LYS A 87 -12.92 28.13 -8.79
CA LYS A 87 -12.92 28.63 -7.42
C LYS A 87 -12.86 27.48 -6.40
N GLU A 88 -11.92 26.54 -6.60
CA GLU A 88 -11.73 25.36 -5.75
C GLU A 88 -10.26 25.19 -5.33
N ILE A 89 -10.05 24.59 -4.17
CA ILE A 89 -8.72 24.14 -3.72
C ILE A 89 -8.53 22.70 -4.19
N ILE A 90 -7.37 22.42 -4.80
CA ILE A 90 -6.98 21.11 -5.28
C ILE A 90 -5.82 20.61 -4.42
N TYR A 91 -6.10 19.62 -3.58
CA TYR A 91 -5.11 18.87 -2.82
C TYR A 91 -4.64 17.68 -3.64
N GLN A 92 -3.34 17.43 -3.69
CA GLN A 92 -2.77 16.31 -4.44
C GLN A 92 -1.80 15.53 -3.56
N ILE A 93 -1.96 14.21 -3.56
CA ILE A 93 -1.04 13.28 -2.89
C ILE A 93 -0.43 12.37 -3.94
N ASN A 94 0.90 12.38 -4.01
CA ASN A 94 1.66 11.38 -4.76
C ASN A 94 2.10 10.29 -3.80
N TYR A 95 1.88 9.03 -4.15
CA TYR A 95 2.23 7.89 -3.30
C TYR A 95 2.81 6.73 -4.12
N LYS A 96 3.49 5.82 -3.42
CA LYS A 96 3.97 4.55 -3.95
C LYS A 96 3.39 3.40 -3.15
N ILE A 97 3.08 2.31 -3.86
CA ILE A 97 2.72 1.02 -3.28
C ILE A 97 3.78 -0.02 -3.66
N ASP A 98 3.92 -1.07 -2.85
CA ASP A 98 4.78 -2.20 -3.17
C ASP A 98 4.06 -3.28 -3.98
N LEU A 99 4.79 -4.35 -4.31
CA LEU A 99 4.27 -5.47 -5.08
C LEU A 99 3.15 -6.24 -4.32
N GLU A 100 3.19 -6.27 -2.99
CA GLU A 100 2.15 -6.95 -2.21
C GLU A 100 0.82 -6.20 -2.32
N ILE A 101 0.82 -4.89 -2.05
CA ILE A 101 -0.38 -4.04 -2.19
C ILE A 101 -0.86 -4.05 -3.65
N TYR A 102 0.04 -3.97 -4.63
CA TYR A 102 -0.32 -4.10 -6.04
C TYR A 102 -1.09 -5.40 -6.32
N ASN A 103 -0.59 -6.54 -5.83
CA ASN A 103 -1.23 -7.84 -6.03
C ASN A 103 -2.60 -7.91 -5.33
N ILE A 104 -2.74 -7.34 -4.14
CA ILE A 104 -4.02 -7.27 -3.42
C ILE A 104 -5.06 -6.47 -4.21
N LEU A 105 -4.68 -5.28 -4.69
CA LEU A 105 -5.58 -4.39 -5.44
C LEU A 105 -5.90 -4.89 -6.85
N THR A 106 -5.07 -5.76 -7.44
CA THR A 106 -5.31 -6.28 -8.81
C THR A 106 -5.93 -7.67 -8.83
N LYS A 107 -5.38 -8.62 -8.08
CA LYS A 107 -5.80 -10.02 -8.06
C LYS A 107 -6.75 -10.33 -6.91
N GLY A 108 -6.56 -9.69 -5.76
CA GLY A 108 -7.36 -9.91 -4.56
C GLY A 108 -8.77 -9.32 -4.59
N LYS A 109 -9.13 -8.58 -5.66
CA LYS A 109 -10.42 -7.87 -5.82
C LYS A 109 -10.73 -6.90 -4.66
N GLN A 110 -9.73 -6.46 -3.92
CA GLN A 110 -9.88 -5.39 -2.94
C GLN A 110 -10.03 -4.03 -3.66
N GLU A 111 -10.62 -3.10 -2.94
CA GLU A 111 -10.73 -1.69 -3.31
C GLU A 111 -10.10 -0.84 -2.21
N MET A 112 -9.70 0.37 -2.57
CA MET A 112 -9.04 1.32 -1.69
C MET A 112 -9.62 2.68 -1.97
N TYR A 113 -10.01 3.40 -0.93
CA TYR A 113 -10.55 4.75 -1.04
C TYR A 113 -9.74 5.70 -0.16
N PHE A 114 -9.65 6.95 -0.56
CA PHE A 114 -8.97 7.99 0.20
C PHE A 114 -9.95 9.08 0.61
N SER A 115 -9.80 9.61 1.82
CA SER A 115 -10.41 10.85 2.27
C SER A 115 -9.37 11.70 2.99
N LEU A 116 -9.46 13.01 2.83
CA LEU A 116 -8.60 14.00 3.48
C LEU A 116 -9.37 14.65 4.62
N GLU A 117 -8.86 14.55 5.85
CA GLU A 117 -9.32 15.34 6.98
C GLU A 117 -8.65 16.70 6.95
N TYR A 118 -9.44 17.77 7.03
CA TYR A 118 -8.95 19.13 7.05
C TYR A 118 -8.59 19.55 8.49
N PRO A 119 -7.47 20.28 8.71
CA PRO A 119 -7.18 20.84 10.03
C PRO A 119 -8.19 21.93 10.40
N GLU A 120 -8.37 22.19 11.71
CA GLU A 120 -9.32 23.19 12.23
C GLU A 120 -9.16 24.57 11.58
N SER A 121 -7.92 24.98 11.30
CA SER A 121 -7.59 26.25 10.64
C SER A 121 -8.21 26.40 9.25
N VAL A 122 -8.52 25.29 8.59
CA VAL A 122 -9.03 25.18 7.22
C VAL A 122 -10.51 24.81 7.20
N GLN A 123 -10.99 24.03 8.18
CA GLN A 123 -12.39 23.59 8.26
C GLN A 123 -13.40 24.75 8.19
N LYS A 124 -13.07 25.92 8.74
CA LYS A 124 -13.92 27.13 8.68
C LYS A 124 -14.25 27.61 7.25
N TYR A 125 -13.52 27.15 6.23
CA TYR A 125 -13.77 27.48 4.83
C TYR A 125 -14.65 26.45 4.11
N TYR A 126 -14.97 25.32 4.75
CA TYR A 126 -15.70 24.19 4.16
C TYR A 126 -16.95 23.84 4.98
N ASN A 127 -17.89 23.13 4.35
CA ASN A 127 -19.08 22.60 5.05
C ASN A 127 -18.81 21.27 5.75
N ASN A 128 -17.68 20.63 5.45
CA ASN A 128 -17.35 19.28 5.90
C ASN A 128 -15.95 19.26 6.52
N TYR A 129 -15.77 18.39 7.52
CA TYR A 129 -14.48 18.10 8.14
C TYR A 129 -13.57 17.25 7.26
N TYR A 130 -14.17 16.48 6.35
CA TYR A 130 -13.52 15.52 5.47
C TYR A 130 -13.86 15.81 4.01
N SER A 131 -12.94 15.47 3.11
CA SER A 131 -13.27 15.33 1.69
C SER A 131 -14.19 14.13 1.46
N GLU A 132 -14.86 14.11 0.31
CA GLU A 132 -15.47 12.88 -0.19
C GLU A 132 -14.44 11.74 -0.28
N LEU A 133 -14.91 10.50 -0.15
CA LEU A 133 -14.11 9.31 -0.41
C LEU A 133 -13.88 9.16 -1.91
N ILE A 134 -12.62 9.09 -2.32
CA ILE A 134 -12.22 8.98 -3.73
C ILE A 134 -11.54 7.64 -3.96
N GLU A 135 -12.05 6.88 -4.93
CA GLU A 135 -11.36 5.71 -5.45
C GLU A 135 -10.20 6.16 -6.36
N PRO A 136 -8.95 5.75 -6.10
CA PRO A 136 -7.82 6.04 -6.96
C PRO A 136 -7.89 5.21 -8.24
N GLN A 137 -7.03 5.56 -9.21
CA GLN A 137 -6.84 4.70 -10.37
C GLN A 137 -6.40 3.28 -9.93
N ARG A 138 -7.14 2.26 -10.38
CA ARG A 138 -6.77 0.87 -10.13
C ARG A 138 -5.37 0.55 -10.72
N PRO A 139 -4.49 -0.12 -9.94
CA PRO A 139 -3.19 -0.51 -10.42
C PRO A 139 -3.23 -1.39 -11.67
N LYS A 140 -2.29 -1.16 -12.60
CA LYS A 140 -2.12 -1.94 -13.83
C LYS A 140 -0.68 -1.83 -14.34
N ASN A 141 -0.27 -2.79 -15.16
CA ASN A 141 1.02 -2.81 -15.85
C ASN A 141 2.24 -2.64 -14.91
N LEU A 142 2.15 -3.18 -13.67
CA LEU A 142 3.20 -3.09 -12.66
C LEU A 142 3.65 -1.66 -12.32
N LYS A 143 2.83 -0.65 -12.61
CA LYS A 143 3.06 0.70 -12.13
C LYS A 143 2.93 0.70 -10.60
N MET A 144 3.85 1.37 -9.91
CA MET A 144 3.85 1.45 -8.44
C MET A 144 3.63 2.88 -7.92
N GLY A 145 3.74 3.88 -8.78
CA GLY A 145 3.57 5.30 -8.44
C GLY A 145 2.22 5.84 -8.89
N TYR A 146 1.55 6.55 -7.99
CA TYR A 146 0.19 7.04 -8.19
C TYR A 146 0.02 8.47 -7.67
N GLN A 147 -1.05 9.10 -8.13
CA GLN A 147 -1.50 10.40 -7.67
C GLN A 147 -3.00 10.33 -7.41
N ILE A 148 -3.44 10.91 -6.30
CA ILE A 148 -4.85 11.17 -6.01
C ILE A 148 -5.05 12.68 -5.84
N SER A 149 -6.24 13.17 -6.19
CA SER A 149 -6.57 14.60 -6.09
C SER A 149 -7.93 14.81 -5.46
N PHE A 150 -7.98 15.64 -4.41
CA PHE A 150 -9.19 16.07 -3.73
C PHE A 150 -9.50 17.50 -4.15
N LYS A 151 -10.70 17.73 -4.67
CA LYS A 151 -11.16 19.04 -5.09
C LYS A 151 -12.18 19.52 -4.10
N GLN A 152 -11.92 20.64 -3.45
CA GLN A 152 -12.80 21.17 -2.43
C GLN A 152 -13.20 22.59 -2.77
N LYS A 153 -14.51 22.79 -2.92
CA LYS A 153 -15.09 24.12 -3.10
C LYS A 153 -15.31 24.78 -1.73
N PRO A 154 -14.75 25.98 -1.50
CA PRO A 154 -15.04 26.74 -0.29
C PRO A 154 -16.50 27.19 -0.21
N ILE A 155 -17.01 27.41 1.00
CA ILE A 155 -18.40 27.85 1.25
C ILE A 155 -18.68 29.27 0.74
N ARG A 156 -17.63 30.06 0.55
CA ARG A 156 -17.67 31.42 -0.01
C ARG A 156 -16.41 31.68 -0.82
N GLU A 157 -16.40 32.79 -1.54
CA GLU A 157 -15.17 33.23 -2.21
C GLU A 157 -14.07 33.53 -1.19
N LEU A 158 -12.86 33.02 -1.50
CA LEU A 158 -11.67 33.20 -0.69
C LEU A 158 -10.88 34.40 -1.20
N ASN A 159 -10.32 35.18 -0.28
CA ASN A 159 -9.33 36.19 -0.62
C ASN A 159 -7.91 35.56 -0.76
N ASN A 160 -6.94 36.35 -1.21
CA ASN A 160 -5.59 35.85 -1.47
C ASN A 160 -4.87 35.34 -0.21
N GLU A 161 -5.07 35.99 0.94
CA GLU A 161 -4.46 35.59 2.21
C GLU A 161 -5.02 34.24 2.68
N GLU A 162 -6.34 34.05 2.55
CA GLU A 162 -7.01 32.79 2.87
C GLU A 162 -6.54 31.66 1.96
N ILE A 163 -6.41 31.93 0.66
CA ILE A 163 -5.86 30.97 -0.30
C ILE A 163 -4.44 30.57 0.11
N GLN A 164 -3.56 31.54 0.39
CA GLN A 164 -2.19 31.27 0.82
C GLN A 164 -2.14 30.49 2.12
N ASN A 165 -2.98 30.84 3.09
CA ASN A 165 -3.05 30.14 4.36
C ASN A 165 -3.45 28.67 4.20
N ILE A 166 -4.35 28.35 3.27
CA ILE A 166 -4.74 26.97 2.97
C ILE A 166 -3.63 26.26 2.18
N THR A 167 -3.05 26.91 1.17
CA THR A 167 -2.14 26.22 0.24
C THR A 167 -0.72 26.05 0.76
N ASN A 168 -0.28 26.90 1.68
CA ASN A 168 1.10 26.92 2.17
C ASN A 168 1.27 26.21 3.53
N ASN A 169 0.21 26.12 4.34
CA ASN A 169 0.24 25.46 5.64
C ASN A 169 -0.38 24.07 5.52
N LEU A 170 0.47 23.07 5.25
CA LEU A 170 0.03 21.69 4.97
C LEU A 170 0.17 20.74 6.17
N GLU A 171 0.52 21.26 7.34
CA GLU A 171 0.60 20.50 8.58
C GLU A 171 -0.80 20.08 9.06
N LYS A 172 -0.87 18.95 9.78
CA LYS A 172 -2.07 18.45 10.48
C LYS A 172 -3.23 18.05 9.56
N TYR A 173 -2.97 17.87 8.27
CA TYR A 173 -3.90 17.18 7.39
C TYR A 173 -3.75 15.68 7.61
N ASN A 174 -4.86 14.97 7.78
CA ASN A 174 -4.83 13.52 7.95
C ASN A 174 -5.32 12.82 6.70
N LEU A 175 -4.63 11.76 6.28
CA LEU A 175 -5.09 10.91 5.19
C LEU A 175 -5.74 9.66 5.76
N HIS A 176 -7.03 9.50 5.46
CA HIS A 176 -7.79 8.30 5.79
C HIS A 176 -7.82 7.39 4.57
N ILE A 177 -7.49 6.12 4.77
CA ILE A 177 -7.56 5.09 3.73
C ILE A 177 -8.58 4.05 4.17
N ALA A 178 -9.57 3.82 3.32
CA ALA A 178 -10.66 2.89 3.55
C ALA A 178 -10.66 1.72 2.56
N ASP A 179 -11.28 0.62 2.96
CA ASP A 179 -11.40 -0.60 2.14
C ASP A 179 -12.66 -0.58 1.25
N LYS A 180 -12.97 -1.72 0.62
CA LYS A 180 -14.16 -1.91 -0.23
C LYS A 180 -15.49 -1.64 0.47
N ASP A 181 -15.56 -1.83 1.79
CA ASP A 181 -16.76 -1.64 2.60
C ASP A 181 -16.82 -0.20 3.15
N LYS A 182 -15.81 0.62 2.80
CA LYS A 182 -15.59 2.02 3.21
C LYS A 182 -15.26 2.17 4.69
N ASP A 183 -14.80 1.08 5.32
CA ASP A 183 -14.27 1.12 6.67
C ASP A 183 -12.83 1.66 6.64
N VAL A 184 -12.52 2.60 7.53
CA VAL A 184 -11.17 3.18 7.62
C VAL A 184 -10.21 2.14 8.20
N ILE A 185 -9.21 1.74 7.41
CA ILE A 185 -8.24 0.70 7.73
C ILE A 185 -6.81 1.23 7.94
N SER A 186 -6.56 2.50 7.60
CA SER A 186 -5.30 3.19 7.90
C SER A 186 -5.53 4.70 8.01
N ILE A 187 -4.78 5.34 8.90
CA ILE A 187 -4.76 6.79 9.10
C ILE A 187 -3.31 7.25 9.13
N TYR A 188 -2.99 8.23 8.31
CA TYR A 188 -1.75 9.00 8.40
C TYR A 188 -2.07 10.31 9.10
N ASP A 189 -1.78 10.37 10.40
CA ASP A 189 -1.96 11.55 11.24
C ASP A 189 -0.81 12.54 10.98
N ASP A 190 -1.13 13.69 10.38
CA ASP A 190 -0.18 14.63 9.78
C ASP A 190 0.64 14.03 8.62
N ILE A 191 0.08 14.12 7.41
CA ILE A 191 0.68 13.61 6.16
C ILE A 191 2.14 14.08 5.98
N ILE A 192 2.46 15.32 6.36
CA ILE A 192 3.80 15.89 6.17
C ILE A 192 4.86 15.09 6.93
N GLY A 193 4.55 14.65 8.16
CA GLY A 193 5.45 13.83 8.98
C GLY A 193 5.80 12.48 8.38
N PHE A 194 5.00 11.97 7.43
CA PHE A 194 5.22 10.67 6.78
C PHE A 194 5.93 10.75 5.42
N MET A 195 6.22 11.95 4.91
CA MET A 195 6.87 12.12 3.59
C MET A 195 8.37 11.77 3.60
N ASP A 196 9.02 11.86 4.75
CA ASP A 196 10.48 11.75 4.90
C ASP A 196 11.01 10.32 5.00
N TYR A 197 10.15 9.32 4.81
CA TYR A 197 10.53 7.91 4.83
C TYR A 197 11.40 7.53 3.62
N GLU A 198 12.64 7.15 3.92
CA GLU A 198 13.59 6.58 2.97
C GLU A 198 13.97 5.16 3.43
N PRO A 199 13.66 4.11 2.64
CA PRO A 199 14.03 2.75 2.98
C PRO A 199 15.55 2.63 3.22
N GLY A 200 15.93 2.03 4.34
CA GLY A 200 17.35 1.76 4.66
C GLY A 200 18.12 2.95 5.24
N ILE A 201 17.50 4.11 5.44
CA ILE A 201 18.14 5.28 6.04
C ILE A 201 17.50 5.54 7.42
N SER A 202 18.31 5.39 8.48
CA SER A 202 17.93 5.84 9.83
C SER A 202 18.36 7.30 9.99
N LYS A 203 17.40 8.21 10.17
CA LYS A 203 17.66 9.64 10.46
C LYS A 203 17.79 9.91 11.97
N SER A 204 18.28 8.95 12.74
CA SER A 204 18.48 9.14 14.19
C SER A 204 19.56 10.21 14.40
N GLU A 205 19.18 11.39 14.88
CA GLU A 205 20.14 12.36 15.41
C GLU A 205 20.63 11.84 16.77
N HIS A 206 21.91 11.50 16.84
CA HIS A 206 22.57 11.25 18.11
C HIS A 206 22.80 12.60 18.79
N ILE A 207 22.01 12.88 19.83
CA ILE A 207 22.25 14.06 20.67
C ILE A 207 23.45 13.72 21.56
N ASP A 208 24.61 14.24 21.20
CA ASP A 208 25.82 14.11 22.00
C ASP A 208 25.71 15.05 23.21
N GLU A 209 25.51 14.49 24.42
CA GLU A 209 25.37 15.23 25.68
C GLU A 209 26.71 15.81 26.20
N THR A 210 27.65 16.16 25.31
CA THR A 210 28.92 16.77 25.70
C THR A 210 28.92 18.28 25.47
N LYS A 211 28.08 18.99 26.24
CA LYS A 211 28.36 20.37 26.65
C LYS A 211 28.06 20.55 28.14
N LYS A 212 29.11 20.45 28.96
CA LYS A 212 29.22 21.08 30.28
C LYS A 212 30.29 22.15 30.21
#